data_AF-A0AAW2VV34-F1
#
_entry.id   AF-A0AAW2VV34-F1
#
_cell.length_a   1.000
_cell.length_b   1.000
_cell.length_c   1.000
_cell.angle_alpha   90.00
_cell.angle_beta   90.00
_cell.angle_gamma   90.00
#
_symmetry.space_group_name_H-M   'P 1'
#
loop_
_entity.id
_entity.type
_entity.pdbx_description
1 polymer ?
#
loop_
_entity_poly.entity_id
_entity_poly.type
_entity_poly.pdbx_seq_one_letter_code
_entity_poly.pdbx_strand_id
1 'polypeptide(L)'
;MKKDAPFQWDEGCQNTFESIKRHLLNLLVLGAPTPGKPLILYIGAQEQSIGALMAQQNKEGKEKSLYYLSRTSPENKLKYSPIEKVCLALFYAIKKLRHYFEAYSIKLISRADPVKFVMSRLVLSGRLAK
;
A
#
# COMPACT_ATOMS: atom_id res chain seq x y z
N MET A 1 4.57 -8.29 -23.64
CA MET A 1 3.92 -7.39 -24.63
C MET A 1 4.99 -6.62 -25.35
N LYS A 2 4.90 -6.51 -26.68
CA LYS A 2 5.76 -5.62 -27.45
C LYS A 2 5.30 -4.18 -27.19
N LYS A 3 6.25 -3.26 -27.01
CA LYS A 3 5.96 -1.83 -26.93
C LYS A 3 5.27 -1.41 -28.24
N ASP A 4 4.21 -0.61 -28.14
CA ASP A 4 3.48 -0.01 -29.27
C ASP A 4 2.59 -0.95 -30.13
N ALA A 5 2.31 -2.17 -29.66
CA ALA A 5 1.27 -3.00 -30.29
C ALA A 5 -0.14 -2.51 -29.86
N PRO A 6 -1.10 -2.33 -30.79
CA PRO A 6 -2.47 -1.98 -30.43
C PRO A 6 -3.05 -3.10 -29.56
N PHE A 7 -3.43 -2.75 -28.34
CA PHE A 7 -4.08 -3.67 -27.40
C PHE A 7 -5.58 -3.49 -27.50
N GLN A 8 -6.26 -4.51 -28.04
CA GLN A 8 -7.72 -4.54 -28.10
C GLN A 8 -8.25 -5.19 -26.83
N TRP A 9 -9.00 -4.42 -26.04
CA TRP A 9 -9.71 -4.93 -24.89
C TRP A 9 -10.98 -5.66 -25.37
N ASP A 10 -10.94 -6.99 -25.37
CA ASP A 10 -12.06 -7.83 -25.78
C ASP A 10 -12.87 -8.37 -24.59
N GLU A 11 -13.94 -9.11 -24.89
CA GLU A 11 -14.80 -9.71 -23.87
C GLU A 11 -14.04 -10.73 -22.99
N GLY A 12 -13.06 -11.45 -23.56
CA GLY A 12 -12.19 -12.37 -22.83
C GLY A 12 -11.34 -11.65 -21.77
N CYS A 13 -10.76 -10.51 -22.15
CA CYS A 13 -10.02 -9.62 -21.25
C CYS A 13 -10.92 -9.09 -20.13
N GLN A 14 -12.14 -8.63 -20.47
CA GLN A 14 -13.10 -8.15 -19.49
C GLN A 14 -13.50 -9.24 -18.50
N ASN A 15 -13.83 -10.45 -18.99
CA ASN A 15 -14.21 -11.59 -18.15
C ASN A 15 -13.07 -12.03 -17.22
N THR A 16 -11.84 -12.06 -17.73
CA THR A 16 -10.65 -12.38 -16.94
C THR A 16 -10.39 -11.33 -15.86
N PHE A 17 -10.53 -10.06 -16.20
CA PHE A 17 -10.36 -8.96 -15.24
C PHE A 17 -11.41 -9.02 -14.13
N GLU A 18 -12.68 -9.27 -14.46
CA GLU A 18 -13.75 -9.45 -13.47
C GLU A 18 -13.56 -10.70 -12.61
N SER A 19 -12.97 -11.78 -13.17
CA SER A 19 -12.59 -12.97 -12.41
C SER A 19 -11.50 -12.65 -11.37
N ILE A 20 -10.47 -11.89 -11.78
CA ILE A 20 -9.40 -11.45 -10.88
C ILE A 20 -9.96 -10.56 -9.77
N LYS A 21 -10.83 -9.60 -10.11
CA LYS A 21 -11.51 -8.77 -9.10
C LYS A 21 -12.28 -9.63 -8.10
N ARG A 22 -13.11 -10.55 -8.57
CA ARG A 22 -13.88 -11.46 -7.69
C ARG A 22 -12.95 -12.27 -6.79
N HIS A 23 -11.83 -12.76 -7.32
CA HIS A 23 -10.85 -13.50 -6.52
C HIS A 23 -10.21 -12.63 -5.44
N LEU A 24 -9.84 -11.39 -5.76
CA LEU A 24 -9.25 -10.44 -4.80
C LEU A 24 -10.26 -9.93 -3.76
N LEU A 25 -11.55 -9.88 -4.11
CA LEU A 25 -12.63 -9.43 -3.23
C LEU A 25 -13.17 -10.55 -2.32
N ASN A 26 -12.92 -11.82 -2.65
CA ASN A 26 -13.39 -12.93 -1.83
C ASN A 26 -12.77 -12.89 -0.42
N LEU A 27 -13.64 -12.82 0.58
CA LEU A 27 -13.32 -12.70 2.02
C LEU A 27 -12.36 -13.79 2.53
N LEU A 28 -12.30 -14.95 1.87
CA LEU A 28 -11.34 -16.02 2.21
C LEU A 28 -9.88 -15.59 2.07
N VAL A 29 -9.62 -14.57 1.24
CA VAL A 29 -8.30 -13.95 1.07
C VAL A 29 -8.01 -12.97 2.21
N LEU A 30 -9.00 -12.21 2.69
CA LEU A 30 -8.89 -11.26 3.80
C LEU A 30 -9.04 -11.97 5.16
N GLY A 31 -7.93 -12.49 5.69
CA GLY A 31 -7.94 -13.16 7.00
C GLY A 31 -8.26 -12.19 8.14
N ALA A 32 -8.75 -12.72 9.28
CA ALA A 32 -8.64 -12.00 10.53
C ALA A 32 -7.16 -11.94 10.96
N PRO A 33 -6.67 -10.82 11.50
CA PRO A 33 -5.32 -10.74 12.04
C PRO A 33 -5.17 -11.71 13.21
N THR A 34 -4.13 -12.53 13.19
CA THR A 34 -3.77 -13.39 14.32
C THR A 34 -3.15 -12.53 15.43
N PRO A 35 -3.70 -12.52 16.66
CA PRO A 35 -3.13 -11.79 17.77
C PRO A 35 -1.67 -12.16 18.06
N GLY A 36 -0.87 -11.19 18.51
CA GLY A 36 0.53 -11.40 18.91
C GLY A 36 1.53 -11.59 17.78
N LYS A 37 1.08 -11.65 16.51
CA LYS A 37 1.97 -11.69 15.34
C LYS A 37 2.04 -10.33 14.63
N PRO A 38 3.21 -9.89 14.18
CA PRO A 38 3.34 -8.62 13.47
C PRO A 38 2.61 -8.68 12.13
N LEU A 39 2.09 -7.54 11.70
CA LEU A 39 1.54 -7.34 10.36
C LEU A 39 2.64 -6.83 9.42
N ILE A 40 2.43 -7.01 8.13
CA ILE A 40 3.30 -6.53 7.07
C ILE A 40 2.50 -5.52 6.27
N LEU A 41 3.05 -4.32 6.10
CA LEU A 41 2.45 -3.27 5.30
C LEU A 41 3.32 -3.01 4.08
N TYR A 42 2.81 -3.36 2.92
CA TYR A 42 3.38 -2.95 1.64
C TYR A 42 2.78 -1.60 1.25
N ILE A 43 3.61 -0.65 0.85
CA ILE A 43 3.14 0.62 0.29
C ILE A 43 3.79 0.91 -1.05
N GLY A 44 3.04 1.57 -1.92
CA GLY A 44 3.51 1.97 -3.23
C GLY A 44 2.86 3.26 -3.69
N ALA A 45 3.58 3.97 -4.56
CA ALA A 45 3.07 5.13 -5.26
C ALA A 45 3.46 5.03 -6.74
N GLN A 46 2.53 5.43 -7.59
CA GLN A 46 2.75 5.72 -9.00
C GLN A 46 2.52 7.21 -9.24
N GLU A 47 2.61 7.62 -10.50
CA GLU A 47 2.49 9.04 -10.86
C GLU A 47 1.16 9.65 -10.40
N GLN A 48 0.06 8.94 -10.60
CA GLN A 48 -1.31 9.39 -10.34
C GLN A 48 -2.04 8.57 -9.27
N SER A 49 -1.39 7.61 -8.61
CA SER A 49 -2.05 6.74 -7.64
C SER A 49 -1.14 6.39 -6.48
N ILE A 50 -1.74 6.08 -5.34
CA ILE A 50 -1.07 5.51 -4.18
C ILE A 50 -1.85 4.29 -3.70
N GLY A 51 -1.14 3.35 -3.11
CA GLY A 51 -1.74 2.13 -2.60
C GLY A 51 -0.98 1.54 -1.43
N ALA A 52 -1.67 0.69 -0.69
CA ALA A 52 -1.11 -0.10 0.38
C ALA A 52 -1.79 -1.48 0.45
N LEU A 53 -1.04 -2.47 0.89
CA LEU A 53 -1.51 -3.83 1.15
C LEU A 53 -1.06 -4.23 2.56
N MET A 54 -2.02 -4.55 3.40
CA MET A 54 -1.77 -5.12 4.72
C MET A 54 -1.85 -6.64 4.61
N ALA A 55 -0.85 -7.33 5.12
CA ALA A 55 -0.73 -8.79 5.10
C ALA A 55 -0.23 -9.30 6.45
N GLN A 56 -0.37 -10.60 6.68
CA GLN A 56 0.22 -11.29 7.82
C GLN A 56 0.70 -12.67 7.38
N GLN A 57 1.85 -13.09 7.91
CA GLN A 57 2.37 -14.43 7.68
C GLN A 57 1.59 -15.47 8.50
N ASN A 58 1.07 -16.49 7.84
CA ASN A 58 0.36 -17.59 8.46
C ASN A 58 1.32 -18.54 9.21
N LYS A 59 0.79 -19.62 9.80
CA LYS A 59 1.62 -20.63 10.51
C LYS A 59 2.58 -21.39 9.60
N GLU A 60 2.27 -21.49 8.31
CA GLU A 60 3.08 -22.16 7.28
C GLU A 60 4.13 -21.25 6.64
N GLY A 61 4.25 -20.00 7.11
CA GLY A 61 5.19 -19.03 6.56
C GLY A 61 4.70 -18.32 5.28
N LYS A 62 3.47 -18.53 4.84
CA LYS A 62 2.87 -17.85 3.67
C LYS A 62 2.19 -16.55 4.07
N GLU A 63 2.36 -15.51 3.28
CA GLU A 63 1.67 -14.24 3.49
C GLU A 63 0.22 -14.33 3.04
N LYS A 64 -0.70 -13.96 3.93
CA LYS A 64 -2.10 -13.79 3.65
C LYS A 64 -2.45 -12.31 3.73
N SER A 65 -3.08 -11.77 2.71
CA SER A 65 -3.55 -10.39 2.73
C SER A 65 -4.70 -10.22 3.73
N LEU A 66 -4.78 -9.05 4.32
CA LEU A 66 -5.82 -8.67 5.29
C LEU A 66 -6.63 -7.50 4.77
N TYR A 67 -5.98 -6.57 4.06
CA TYR A 67 -6.63 -5.37 3.56
C TYR A 67 -5.89 -4.78 2.36
N TYR A 68 -6.63 -4.32 1.36
CA TYR A 68 -6.11 -3.57 0.21
C TYR A 68 -6.61 -2.12 0.26
N LEU A 69 -5.70 -1.18 0.07
CA LEU A 69 -6.01 0.24 -0.08
C LEU A 69 -5.45 0.74 -1.40
N SER A 70 -6.27 1.45 -2.16
CA SER A 70 -5.82 2.22 -3.30
C SER A 70 -6.61 3.51 -3.38
N ARG A 71 -5.99 4.55 -3.94
CA ARG A 71 -6.69 5.79 -4.31
C ARG A 71 -5.93 6.49 -5.43
N THR A 72 -6.69 7.16 -6.28
CA THR A 72 -6.13 8.14 -7.20
C THR A 72 -5.66 9.36 -6.41
N SER A 73 -4.48 9.85 -6.77
CA SER A 73 -3.93 11.08 -6.22
C SER A 73 -4.60 12.26 -6.93
N PRO A 74 -5.14 13.24 -6.17
CA PRO A 74 -5.66 14.47 -6.79
C PRO A 74 -4.53 15.21 -7.52
N GLU A 75 -4.88 15.95 -8.58
CA GLU A 75 -3.92 16.61 -9.47
C GLU A 75 -2.93 17.51 -8.73
N ASN A 76 -3.40 18.16 -7.65
CA ASN A 76 -2.57 19.02 -6.80
C ASN A 76 -1.40 18.30 -6.10
N LYS A 77 -1.44 16.96 -6.01
CA LYS A 77 -0.38 16.12 -5.41
C LYS A 77 0.48 15.39 -6.46
N LEU A 78 0.28 15.69 -7.75
CA LEU A 78 1.15 15.15 -8.81
C LEU A 78 2.56 15.71 -8.75
N LYS A 79 2.72 16.93 -8.24
CA LYS A 79 4.01 17.65 -8.08
C LYS A 79 4.92 17.09 -7.00
N TYR A 80 4.45 16.16 -6.18
CA TYR A 80 5.27 15.55 -5.13
C TYR A 80 6.38 14.72 -5.74
N SER A 81 7.56 14.78 -5.12
CA SER A 81 8.65 13.86 -5.46
C SER A 81 8.23 12.40 -5.23
N PRO A 82 8.88 11.41 -5.87
CA PRO A 82 8.54 10.00 -5.67
C PRO A 82 8.51 9.57 -4.20
N ILE A 83 9.47 10.06 -3.39
CA ILE A 83 9.52 9.75 -1.94
C ILE A 83 8.38 10.41 -1.17
N GLU A 84 7.98 11.64 -1.50
CA GLU A 84 6.84 12.32 -0.88
C GLU A 84 5.52 11.62 -1.20
N LYS A 85 5.38 11.06 -2.42
CA LYS A 85 4.21 10.25 -2.78
C LYS A 85 4.16 8.93 -1.99
N VAL A 86 5.30 8.29 -1.74
CA VAL A 86 5.38 7.13 -0.86
C VAL A 86 5.05 7.51 0.59
N CYS A 87 5.53 8.65 1.09
CA CYS A 87 5.16 9.16 2.41
C CYS A 87 3.65 9.43 2.51
N LEU A 88 3.04 9.96 1.45
CA LEU A 88 1.60 10.15 1.36
C LEU A 88 0.85 8.82 1.40
N ALA A 89 1.35 7.78 0.72
CA ALA A 89 0.81 6.42 0.78
C ALA A 89 0.85 5.87 2.21
N LEU A 90 1.97 6.05 2.91
CA LEU A 90 2.11 5.66 4.31
C LEU A 90 1.10 6.38 5.22
N PHE A 91 1.02 7.71 5.12
CA PHE A 91 0.08 8.51 5.90
C PHE A 91 -1.38 8.11 5.62
N TYR A 92 -1.70 7.84 4.35
CA TYR A 92 -3.02 7.37 3.96
C TYR A 92 -3.34 6.00 4.58
N ALA A 93 -2.40 5.07 4.55
CA ALA A 93 -2.55 3.74 5.16
C ALA A 93 -2.73 3.83 6.68
N ILE A 94 -1.90 4.61 7.38
CA ILE A 94 -2.01 4.84 8.83
C ILE A 94 -3.39 5.40 9.19
N LYS A 95 -3.85 6.42 8.45
CA LYS A 95 -5.15 7.05 8.73
C LYS A 95 -6.32 6.08 8.52
N LYS A 96 -6.28 5.25 7.48
CA LYS A 96 -7.37 4.31 7.15
C LYS A 96 -7.36 3.05 8.02
N LEU A 97 -6.19 2.58 8.40
CA LEU A 97 -5.99 1.33 9.16
C LEU A 97 -5.56 1.60 10.60
N ARG A 98 -5.93 2.75 11.15
CA ARG A 98 -5.49 3.22 12.48
C ARG A 98 -5.66 2.17 13.57
N HIS A 99 -6.78 1.45 13.59
CA HIS A 99 -7.06 0.37 14.52
C HIS A 99 -6.04 -0.78 14.48
N TYR A 100 -5.50 -1.10 13.30
CA TYR A 100 -4.42 -2.09 13.18
C TYR A 100 -3.08 -1.55 13.70
N PHE A 101 -2.77 -0.27 13.42
CA PHE A 101 -1.56 0.38 13.91
C PHE A 101 -1.54 0.51 15.44
N GLU A 102 -2.70 0.66 16.08
CA GLU A 102 -2.83 0.75 17.54
C GLU A 102 -2.74 -0.64 18.21
N ALA A 103 -3.16 -1.70 17.53
CA ALA A 103 -3.24 -3.05 18.11
C ALA A 103 -2.05 -3.97 17.75
N TYR A 104 -1.32 -3.70 16.67
CA TYR A 104 -0.28 -4.59 16.16
C TYR A 104 1.03 -3.87 15.85
N SER A 105 2.15 -4.59 16.04
CA SER A 105 3.42 -4.17 15.45
C SER A 105 3.38 -4.38 13.94
N ILE A 106 3.79 -3.37 13.17
CA ILE A 106 3.70 -3.37 11.70
C ILE A 106 5.10 -3.22 11.10
N LYS A 107 5.46 -4.17 10.23
CA LYS A 107 6.67 -4.12 9.41
C LYS A 107 6.37 -3.43 8.09
N LEU A 108 7.00 -2.28 7.86
CA LEU A 108 6.82 -1.51 6.63
C LEU A 108 7.76 -2.02 5.52
N ILE A 109 7.19 -2.38 4.37
CA ILE A 109 7.92 -2.73 3.16
C ILE A 109 7.63 -1.69 2.08
N SER A 110 8.68 -1.04 1.60
CA SER A 110 8.59 -0.03 0.55
C SER A 110 9.85 0.02 -0.29
N ARG A 111 9.72 0.49 -1.55
CA ARG A 111 10.86 0.68 -2.47
C ARG A 111 11.79 1.81 -2.06
N ALA A 112 11.30 2.75 -1.26
CA ALA A 112 12.07 3.83 -0.68
C ALA A 112 11.74 3.92 0.81
N ASP A 113 12.58 4.56 1.61
CA ASP A 113 12.37 4.65 3.06
C ASP A 113 11.67 5.98 3.43
N PRO A 114 10.32 6.00 3.50
CA PRO A 114 9.58 7.22 3.86
C PRO A 114 9.82 7.63 5.31
N VAL A 115 10.10 6.69 6.21
CA VAL A 115 10.29 7.00 7.63
C VAL A 115 11.60 7.75 7.80
N LYS A 116 12.69 7.24 7.23
CA LYS A 116 13.98 7.92 7.22
C LYS A 116 13.91 9.29 6.56
N PHE A 117 13.16 9.42 5.46
CA PHE A 117 12.95 10.71 4.79
C PHE A 117 12.21 11.73 5.66
N VAL A 118 11.13 11.31 6.33
CA VAL A 118 10.39 12.20 7.23
C VAL A 118 11.25 12.58 8.43
N MET A 119 11.97 11.62 9.03
CA MET A 119 12.86 11.89 10.16
C MET A 119 13.98 12.87 9.78
N SER A 120 14.64 12.68 8.63
CA SER A 120 15.69 13.60 8.21
C SER A 120 15.16 15.02 7.99
N ARG A 121 13.95 15.18 7.43
CA ARG A 121 13.32 16.50 7.30
C ARG A 121 12.91 17.12 8.63
N LEU A 122 12.44 16.34 9.59
CA LEU A 122 12.12 16.84 10.92
C LEU A 122 13.37 17.33 11.66
N VAL A 123 14.47 16.58 11.56
CA VAL A 123 15.78 16.97 12.09
C VAL A 123 16.27 18.27 11.43
N LEU A 124 16.17 18.37 10.11
CA LEU A 124 16.55 19.57 9.36
C LEU A 124 15.61 20.76 9.62
N SER A 125 14.34 20.52 9.93
CA SER A 125 13.34 21.56 10.24
C SER A 125 13.49 22.14 11.65
N GLY A 126 14.43 21.67 12.48
CA GLY A 126 14.72 22.25 13.79
C GLY A 126 13.56 22.23 14.80
N ARG A 127 12.50 21.45 14.55
CA ARG A 127 11.32 21.35 15.44
C ARG A 127 11.43 20.27 16.51
N LEU A 128 12.66 19.81 16.78
CA LEU A 128 13.05 19.12 18.02
C LEU A 128 13.91 20.08 18.85
N ALA A 129 13.40 21.28 19.09
CA ALA A 129 13.99 22.26 20.00
C ALA A 129 12.88 22.91 20.86
N LYS A 130 12.23 22.09 21.69
CA LYS A 130 11.99 22.33 23.12
C LYS A 130 11.24 21.16 23.74
#